data_AF-A0A527JQY4-F1
#
_entry.id   AF-A0A527JQY4-F1
#
_cell.length_a   1.000
_cell.length_b   1.000
_cell.length_c   1.000
_cell.angle_alpha   90.00
_cell.angle_beta   90.00
_cell.angle_gamma   90.00
#
_symmetry.space_group_name_H-M   'P 1'
#
loop_
_entity.id
_entity.type
_entity.pdbx_description
1 polymer ?
#
loop_
_entity_poly.entity_id
_entity_poly.type
_entity_poly.pdbx_seq_one_letter_code
_entity_poly.pdbx_strand_id
1 'polypeptide(L)'
;LPELGAALDAAAPVIFVVWNNLGYREIETSMLDVGVEPVGVSPAPPDFCKLAEAYGIAAERLAGIGHLADALKRARATGLPYVIEITID
;
A
#
# COMPACT_ATOMS: atom_id res chain seq x y z
N LEU A 1 6.93 -8.73 2.87
CA LEU A 1 7.43 -7.34 2.69
C LEU A 1 8.71 -7.17 3.51
N PRO A 2 9.82 -7.81 3.10
CA PRO A 2 11.10 -7.68 3.81
C PRO A 2 11.62 -6.23 3.87
N GLU A 3 11.22 -5.38 2.92
CA GLU A 3 11.64 -3.98 2.83
C GLU A 3 11.11 -3.11 3.98
N LEU A 4 9.96 -3.47 4.57
CA LEU A 4 9.43 -2.78 5.75
C LEU A 4 10.38 -2.94 6.94
N GLY A 5 10.78 -4.19 7.24
CA GLY A 5 11.77 -4.48 8.30
C GLY A 5 13.12 -3.84 8.01
N ALA A 6 13.59 -3.89 6.75
CA ALA A 6 14.85 -3.27 6.36
C ALA A 6 14.86 -1.75 6.57
N ALA A 7 13.75 -1.06 6.27
CA ALA A 7 13.64 0.38 6.50
C ALA A 7 13.68 0.73 8.00
N LEU A 8 13.09 -0.10 8.84
CA LEU A 8 13.15 0.05 10.29
C LEU A 8 14.57 -0.17 10.82
N ASP A 9 15.22 -1.27 10.44
CA ASP A 9 16.59 -1.62 10.88
C ASP A 9 17.61 -0.56 10.44
N ALA A 10 17.43 0.02 9.26
CA ALA A 10 18.28 1.08 8.73
C ALA A 10 17.97 2.48 9.31
N ALA A 11 16.96 2.61 10.17
CA ALA A 11 16.42 3.89 10.63
C ALA A 11 16.12 4.87 9.47
N ALA A 12 15.68 4.33 8.33
CA ALA A 12 15.40 5.10 7.14
C ALA A 12 13.96 5.62 7.18
N PRO A 13 13.71 6.94 7.09
CA PRO A 13 12.36 7.52 7.16
C PRO A 13 11.61 7.37 5.83
N VAL A 14 11.45 6.12 5.37
CA VAL A 14 10.76 5.76 4.13
C VAL A 14 9.25 5.76 4.37
N ILE A 15 8.52 6.52 3.56
CA ILE A 15 7.06 6.49 3.54
C ILE A 15 6.63 5.58 2.40
N PHE A 16 6.05 4.43 2.73
CA PHE A 16 5.52 3.48 1.78
C PHE A 16 4.08 3.85 1.45
N VAL A 17 3.82 4.26 0.21
CA VAL A 17 2.45 4.52 -0.28
C VAL A 17 1.97 3.30 -1.05
N VAL A 18 0.95 2.62 -0.53
CA VAL A 18 0.32 1.47 -1.16
C VAL A 18 -0.96 1.93 -1.84
N TRP A 19 -0.97 1.90 -3.17
CA TRP A 19 -2.17 2.15 -3.96
C TRP A 19 -2.93 0.85 -4.16
N ASN A 20 -3.93 0.60 -3.31
CA ASN A 20 -4.64 -0.67 -3.26
C ASN A 20 -5.94 -0.61 -4.08
N ASN A 21 -5.92 -1.27 -5.23
CA ASN A 21 -7.02 -1.43 -6.18
C ASN A 21 -7.69 -2.81 -6.09
N LEU A 22 -7.46 -3.56 -5.01
CA LEU A 22 -8.10 -4.85 -4.69
C LEU A 22 -7.81 -5.99 -5.68
N GLY A 23 -6.73 -5.90 -6.46
CA GLY A 23 -6.29 -6.96 -7.37
C GLY A 23 -5.35 -6.45 -8.45
N TYR A 24 -5.04 -7.28 -9.43
CA TYR A 24 -4.24 -6.90 -10.59
C TYR A 24 -5.12 -6.32 -11.70
N ARG A 25 -5.86 -5.24 -11.39
CA ARG A 25 -6.84 -4.65 -12.31
C ARG A 25 -6.27 -4.25 -13.68
N GLU A 26 -4.99 -3.88 -13.75
CA GLU A 26 -4.32 -3.61 -15.03
C GLU A 26 -4.23 -4.86 -15.91
N ILE A 27 -3.88 -6.00 -15.31
CA ILE A 27 -3.79 -7.29 -16.00
C ILE A 27 -5.19 -7.78 -16.36
N GLU A 28 -6.15 -7.65 -15.44
CA GLU A 28 -7.56 -7.95 -15.67
C GLU A 28 -8.11 -7.18 -16.88
N THR A 29 -7.92 -5.86 -16.90
CA THR A 29 -8.38 -5.00 -18.00
C THR A 29 -7.72 -5.41 -19.32
N SER A 30 -6.42 -5.68 -19.30
CA SER A 30 -5.68 -6.12 -20.49
C SER A 30 -6.17 -7.46 -21.04
N MET A 31 -6.59 -8.40 -20.19
CA MET A 31 -7.18 -9.67 -20.61
C MET A 31 -8.56 -9.47 -21.23
N LEU A 32 -9.40 -8.64 -20.60
CA LEU A 32 -10.74 -8.31 -21.09
C LEU A 32 -10.70 -7.62 -22.45
N ASP A 33 -9.76 -6.69 -22.65
CA ASP A 33 -9.60 -5.93 -23.89
C ASP A 33 -9.27 -6.81 -25.11
N VAL A 34 -8.69 -8.00 -24.88
CA VAL A 34 -8.39 -9.00 -25.92
C VAL A 34 -9.34 -10.20 -25.90
N GLY A 35 -10.42 -10.14 -25.12
CA GLY A 35 -11.45 -11.19 -25.05
C GLY A 35 -11.00 -12.47 -24.34
N VAL A 36 -10.00 -12.37 -23.46
CA VAL A 36 -9.50 -13.48 -22.64
C VAL A 36 -10.16 -13.44 -21.26
N GLU A 37 -10.60 -14.60 -20.79
CA GLU A 37 -11.15 -14.74 -19.44
C GLU A 37 -10.08 -14.40 -18.38
N PRO A 38 -10.37 -13.53 -17.40
CA PRO A 38 -9.40 -13.18 -16.37
C PRO A 38 -9.03 -14.36 -15.48
N VAL A 39 -7.73 -14.67 -15.38
CA VAL A 39 -7.23 -15.76 -14.52
C VAL A 39 -6.07 -15.25 -13.65
N GLY A 40 -6.19 -15.46 -12.34
CA GLY A 40 -5.14 -15.12 -11.37
C GLY A 40 -4.97 -13.62 -11.08
N VAL A 41 -5.93 -12.79 -11.52
CA VAL A 41 -5.86 -11.33 -11.41
C VAL A 41 -6.59 -10.75 -10.20
N SER A 42 -7.31 -11.57 -9.44
CA SER A 42 -8.09 -11.12 -8.27
C SER A 42 -7.60 -11.73 -6.94
N PRO A 43 -6.28 -11.77 -6.64
CA PRO A 43 -5.86 -12.17 -5.32
C PRO A 43 -6.33 -11.14 -4.30
N ALA A 44 -6.85 -11.60 -3.16
CA ALA A 44 -7.14 -10.72 -2.05
C ALA A 44 -5.83 -10.08 -1.56
N PRO A 45 -5.71 -8.75 -1.53
CA PRO A 45 -4.53 -8.09 -1.00
C PRO A 45 -4.39 -8.38 0.50
N PRO A 46 -3.17 -8.46 1.04
CA PRO A 46 -2.99 -8.53 2.47
C PRO A 46 -3.43 -7.23 3.14
N ASP A 47 -3.70 -7.29 4.45
CA ASP A 47 -3.92 -6.09 5.26
C ASP A 47 -2.57 -5.40 5.54
N PHE A 48 -2.21 -4.42 4.71
CA PHE A 48 -0.92 -3.73 4.79
C PHE A 48 -0.73 -2.98 6.10
N CYS A 49 -1.80 -2.43 6.69
CA CYS A 49 -1.73 -1.78 8.00
C CYS A 49 -1.38 -2.78 9.10
N LYS A 50 -2.01 -3.97 9.11
CA LYS A 50 -1.66 -5.02 10.07
C LYS A 50 -0.26 -5.57 9.86
N LEU A 51 0.21 -5.67 8.61
CA LEU A 51 1.58 -6.05 8.32
C LEU A 51 2.56 -5.02 8.88
N ALA A 52 2.33 -3.72 8.67
CA ALA A 52 3.14 -2.66 9.24
C ALA A 52 3.17 -2.73 10.77
N GLU A 53 2.01 -2.91 11.40
CA GLU A 53 1.88 -3.07 12.85
C GLU A 53 2.71 -4.25 13.38
N ALA A 54 2.69 -5.40 12.68
CA ALA A 54 3.49 -6.57 13.03
C ALA A 54 5.01 -6.31 12.96
N TYR A 55 5.46 -5.34 12.15
CA TYR A 55 6.84 -4.86 12.12
C TYR A 55 7.10 -3.72 13.12
N GLY A 56 6.11 -3.26 13.88
CA GLY A 56 6.22 -2.09 14.77
C GLY A 56 6.25 -0.74 14.02
N ILE A 57 5.76 -0.72 12.77
CA ILE A 57 5.72 0.45 11.91
C ILE A 57 4.33 1.07 11.94
N ALA A 58 4.25 2.39 12.10
CA ALA A 58 2.99 3.11 12.08
C ALA A 58 2.37 3.09 10.68
N ALA A 59 1.04 2.97 10.63
CA ALA A 59 0.30 2.94 9.38
C ALA A 59 -1.06 3.63 9.47
N GLU A 60 -1.53 4.14 8.33
CA GLU A 60 -2.90 4.62 8.17
C GLU A 60 -3.49 4.21 6.81
N ARG A 61 -4.81 4.02 6.78
CA ARG A 61 -5.57 3.74 5.56
C ARG A 61 -6.43 4.95 5.20
N LEU A 62 -6.36 5.37 3.95
CA LEU A 62 -7.13 6.46 3.37
C LEU A 62 -8.18 5.89 2.42
N ALA A 63 -9.41 6.43 2.49
CA ALA A 63 -10.49 6.10 1.56
C ALA A 63 -10.37 6.83 0.20
N GLY A 64 -9.21 7.43 -0.10
CA GLY A 64 -8.97 8.16 -1.32
C GLY A 64 -7.86 9.21 -1.20
N ILE A 65 -7.51 9.84 -2.33
CA ILE A 65 -6.35 10.74 -2.44
C ILE A 65 -6.51 12.08 -1.73
N GLY A 66 -7.74 12.50 -1.40
CA GLY A 66 -8.02 13.82 -0.82
C GLY A 66 -7.29 14.09 0.50
N HIS A 67 -6.94 13.04 1.25
CA HIS A 67 -6.23 13.14 2.52
C HIS A 67 -4.74 12.79 2.44
N LEU A 68 -4.22 12.47 1.24
CA LEU A 68 -2.85 12.01 1.07
C LEU A 68 -1.83 13.07 1.50
N ALA A 69 -2.07 14.35 1.18
CA ALA A 69 -1.16 15.42 1.55
C ALA A 69 -0.98 15.55 3.07
N ASP A 70 -2.04 15.35 3.85
CA ASP A 70 -1.98 15.45 5.30
C ASP A 70 -1.41 14.18 5.93
N ALA A 71 -1.69 13.01 5.36
CA ALA A 71 -1.06 11.75 5.74
C ALA A 71 0.46 11.79 5.55
N LEU A 72 0.93 12.30 4.40
CA LEU A 72 2.36 12.49 4.14
C LEU A 72 3.02 13.43 5.15
N LYS A 73 2.34 14.50 5.57
CA LYS A 73 2.85 15.40 6.62
C LYS A 73 2.96 14.69 7.96
N ARG A 74 1.94 13.91 8.36
CA ARG A 74 1.96 13.11 9.60
C ARG A 74 3.07 12.06 9.58
N ALA A 75 3.17 11.30 8.49
CA ALA A 75 4.20 10.30 8.28
C ALA A 75 5.61 10.91 8.33
N ARG A 76 5.84 12.03 7.65
CA ARG A 76 7.14 12.72 7.70
C ARG A 76 7.50 13.21 9.11
N ALA A 77 6.50 13.64 9.89
CA ALA A 77 6.73 14.16 11.24
C ALA A 77 7.20 13.09 12.24
N THR A 78 7.01 11.80 11.96
CA THR A 78 7.49 10.71 12.83
C THR A 78 9.01 10.54 12.76
N GLY A 79 9.64 10.90 11.63
CA GLY A 79 11.05 10.61 11.37
C GLY A 79 11.37 9.11 11.28
N LEU A 80 10.34 8.26 11.15
CA LEU A 80 10.43 6.81 11.13
C LEU A 80 9.76 6.26 9.85
N PRO A 81 9.99 4.99 9.48
CA PRO A 81 9.21 4.34 8.45
C PRO A 81 7.70 4.47 8.72
N TYR A 82 6.92 4.58 7.65
CA TYR A 82 5.48 4.76 7.75
C TYR A 82 4.76 4.13 6.55
N VAL A 83 3.61 3.50 6.77
CA VAL A 83 2.79 2.95 5.68
C VAL A 83 1.51 3.76 5.51
N ILE A 84 1.26 4.25 4.30
CA ILE A 84 0.00 4.89 3.92
C ILE A 84 -0.64 3.99 2.87
N GLU A 85 -1.75 3.38 3.20
CA GLU A 85 -2.56 2.65 2.23
C GLU A 85 -3.67 3.56 1.69
N ILE A 86 -3.87 3.58 0.38
CA ILE A 86 -4.97 4.27 -0.27
C ILE A 86 -5.84 3.21 -0.92
N THR A 87 -7.07 3.05 -0.43
CA THR A 87 -8.07 2.20 -1.08
C THR A 87 -8.73 3.00 -2.19
N ILE A 88 -8.76 2.43 -3.39
CA ILE A 88 -9.46 2.99 -4.54
C ILE A 88 -10.45 1.97 -5.11
N ASP A 89 -11.62 2.47 -5.50
CA ASP A 89 -12.69 1.71 -6.15
C ASP A 89 -12.45 1.54 -7.66
#